data_AF-A0A7G3FGR7-F1
#
_entry.id   AF-A0A7G3FGR7-F1
#
_cell.length_a   1.000
_cell.length_b   1.000
_cell.length_c   1.000
_cell.angle_alpha   90.00
_cell.angle_beta   90.00
_cell.angle_gamma   90.00
#
_symmetry.space_group_name_H-M   'P 1'
#
loop_
_entity.id
_entity.type
_entity.pdbx_description
1 polymer ?
#
loop_
_entity_poly.entity_id
_entity_poly.type
_entity_poly.pdbx_seq_one_letter_code
_entity_poly.pdbx_strand_id
1 'polypeptide(L)'
;MRNRLIILTTILTYFSVNVYAQNSGTISGQDTDRNVIATAVPFLTIAPDPVSGAMGDVGVATTPDINSTFWNPAKLTFINQNSGLGLTFTPWLKKYVDDMSLSYLSGYKKLDDEQAFGAALTYFNLGDIELTNGNGQPIGSFTPREFAISASYSRKLSDNLSIGVTGKYILSNLSGNITTSPVTDPKPGTSIAADIGIYHNQQITVFNKQSLLALGASITNIGSKISYNSADEEDFIPTNLRIGSSLSSFLDPYNKITLALDLNKLMVPTPQADGSHRDKGLLAGMFGSFGDAPGGFKEEIQEIMYSVGAEYEYRETFALRAGYFYEHVNKGNRKYFTAGVGFKLQKLELNFSYLVPQLQEHPLAETLRFGAIFNFTKSEDK
;
A
#
# COMPACT_ATOMS: atom_id res chain seq x y z
N MET A 1 -22.89 58.10 -49.89
CA MET A 1 -23.18 57.44 -48.59
C MET A 1 -22.74 55.96 -48.52
N ARG A 2 -21.99 55.41 -49.49
CA ARG A 2 -21.62 53.98 -49.51
C ARG A 2 -20.25 53.65 -48.89
N ASN A 3 -19.35 54.62 -48.77
CA ASN A 3 -17.99 54.42 -48.24
C ASN A 3 -17.83 54.69 -46.73
N ARG A 4 -18.83 55.29 -46.07
CA ARG A 4 -18.80 55.48 -44.60
C ARG A 4 -19.36 54.29 -43.82
N LEU A 5 -20.17 53.44 -44.47
CA LEU A 5 -20.71 52.24 -43.83
C LEU A 5 -19.65 51.14 -43.71
N ILE A 6 -18.78 50.99 -44.72
CA ILE A 6 -17.75 49.93 -44.75
C ILE A 6 -16.68 50.16 -43.68
N ILE A 7 -16.28 51.42 -43.43
CA ILE A 7 -15.28 51.75 -42.40
C ILE A 7 -15.83 51.47 -40.98
N LEU A 8 -17.14 51.62 -40.76
CA LEU A 8 -17.75 51.30 -39.47
C LEU A 8 -17.84 49.77 -39.23
N THR A 9 -18.06 48.98 -40.29
CA THR A 9 -18.11 47.51 -40.18
C THR A 9 -16.72 46.87 -40.05
N THR A 10 -15.66 47.47 -40.62
CA THR A 10 -14.28 46.95 -40.49
C THR A 10 -13.62 47.32 -39.16
N ILE A 11 -14.08 48.37 -38.47
CA ILE A 11 -13.60 48.74 -37.12
C ILE A 11 -14.26 47.87 -36.03
N LEU A 12 -15.46 47.33 -36.27
CA LEU A 12 -16.12 46.43 -35.32
C LEU A 12 -15.58 44.99 -35.32
N THR A 13 -14.89 44.54 -36.37
CA THR A 13 -14.32 43.19 -36.46
C THR A 13 -12.92 43.06 -35.84
N TYR A 14 -12.35 44.13 -35.30
CA TYR A 14 -11.03 44.12 -34.65
C TYR A 14 -11.07 44.20 -33.11
N PHE A 15 -12.24 44.27 -32.49
CA PHE A 15 -12.41 44.16 -31.05
C PHE A 15 -12.87 42.76 -30.64
N SER A 16 -12.04 41.76 -30.97
CA SER A 16 -12.09 40.46 -30.31
C SER A 16 -11.46 40.62 -28.93
N VAL A 17 -12.26 41.02 -27.95
CA VAL A 17 -11.83 40.99 -26.55
C VAL A 17 -11.63 39.52 -26.19
N ASN A 18 -10.39 39.10 -25.95
CA ASN A 18 -10.10 37.81 -25.35
C ASN A 18 -10.73 37.83 -23.95
N VAL A 19 -11.94 37.30 -23.83
CA VAL A 19 -12.55 36.99 -22.54
C VAL A 19 -11.75 35.81 -22.01
N TYR A 20 -10.73 36.11 -21.20
CA TYR A 20 -10.18 35.11 -20.30
C TYR A 20 -11.32 34.72 -19.37
N ALA A 21 -11.88 33.52 -19.60
CA ALA A 21 -12.71 32.86 -18.61
C ALA A 21 -11.95 32.92 -17.28
N GLN A 22 -12.68 33.26 -16.22
CA GLN A 22 -12.15 33.48 -14.89
C GLN A 22 -11.26 32.28 -14.51
N ASN A 23 -9.94 32.47 -14.52
CA ASN A 23 -9.04 31.56 -13.84
C ASN A 23 -9.53 31.51 -12.40
N SER A 24 -9.96 30.33 -11.94
CA SER A 24 -10.18 30.04 -10.53
C SER A 24 -9.03 30.67 -9.76
N GLY A 25 -9.33 31.71 -8.98
CA GLY A 25 -8.32 32.46 -8.27
C GLY A 25 -7.50 31.50 -7.43
N THR A 26 -6.18 31.50 -7.62
CA THR A 26 -5.27 30.79 -6.73
C THR A 26 -5.54 31.31 -5.32
N ILE A 27 -6.18 30.48 -4.50
CA ILE A 27 -6.51 30.83 -3.13
C ILE A 27 -5.16 30.96 -2.41
N SER A 28 -4.85 32.15 -1.90
CA SER A 28 -3.64 32.39 -1.12
C SER A 28 -3.60 31.39 0.05
N GLY A 29 -2.62 30.49 0.04
CA GLY A 29 -2.47 29.43 1.05
C GLY A 29 -2.71 28.00 0.54
N GLN A 30 -3.16 27.81 -0.72
CA GLN A 30 -3.21 26.49 -1.33
C GLN A 30 -1.80 26.08 -1.78
N ASP A 31 -1.29 24.97 -1.25
CA ASP A 31 -0.02 24.39 -1.69
C ASP A 31 -0.20 23.87 -3.12
N THR A 32 0.22 24.66 -4.12
CA THR A 32 0.14 24.30 -5.54
C THR A 32 1.26 23.38 -6.00
N ASP A 33 2.26 23.14 -5.14
CA ASP A 33 3.46 22.37 -5.49
C ASP A 33 3.30 20.88 -5.13
N ARG A 34 2.41 20.56 -4.16
CA ARG A 34 2.10 19.18 -3.76
C ARG A 34 0.90 18.64 -4.52
N ASN A 35 1.13 17.58 -5.30
CA ASN A 35 0.10 16.88 -6.05
C ASN A 35 0.00 15.42 -5.60
N VAL A 36 -0.56 15.22 -4.41
CA VAL A 36 -0.65 13.91 -3.74
C VAL A 36 -1.79 13.09 -4.35
N ILE A 37 -1.50 11.83 -4.68
CA ILE A 37 -2.52 10.87 -5.11
C ILE A 37 -3.31 10.43 -3.87
N ALA A 38 -4.58 10.80 -3.80
CA ALA A 38 -5.50 10.34 -2.78
C ALA A 38 -6.30 9.14 -3.29
N THR A 39 -6.38 8.09 -2.48
CA THR A 39 -7.18 6.89 -2.75
C THR A 39 -8.11 6.64 -1.58
N ALA A 40 -9.26 6.03 -1.84
CA ALA A 40 -10.05 5.48 -0.77
C ALA A 40 -9.36 4.26 -0.14
N VAL A 41 -9.81 3.85 1.06
CA VAL A 41 -9.31 2.66 1.77
C VAL A 41 -7.77 2.56 1.83
N PRO A 42 -7.04 3.61 2.25
CA PRO A 42 -5.57 3.63 2.25
C PRO A 42 -4.96 2.57 3.18
N PHE A 43 -5.74 1.99 4.11
CA PHE A 43 -5.32 0.89 4.98
C PHE A 43 -4.79 -0.33 4.22
N LEU A 44 -5.19 -0.52 2.96
CA LEU A 44 -4.69 -1.58 2.08
C LEU A 44 -3.21 -1.43 1.69
N THR A 45 -2.61 -0.26 1.95
CA THR A 45 -1.19 0.02 1.65
C THR A 45 -0.31 0.02 2.88
N ILE A 46 -0.89 -0.06 4.08
CA ILE A 46 -0.14 -0.05 5.34
C ILE A 46 0.51 -1.41 5.53
N ALA A 47 1.83 -1.44 5.68
CA ALA A 47 2.57 -2.66 6.01
C ALA A 47 1.97 -3.34 7.26
N PRO A 48 1.40 -4.54 7.11
CA PRO A 48 0.63 -5.16 8.18
C PRO A 48 1.51 -6.00 9.09
N ASP A 49 2.74 -6.34 8.70
CA ASP A 49 3.65 -7.22 9.44
C ASP A 49 4.91 -6.49 9.94
N PRO A 50 5.52 -6.94 11.06
CA PRO A 50 6.71 -6.28 11.60
C PRO A 50 7.99 -6.59 10.82
N VAL A 51 8.07 -7.70 10.08
CA VAL A 51 9.30 -8.08 9.36
C VAL A 51 9.57 -7.08 8.24
N SER A 52 8.58 -6.90 7.37
CA SER A 52 8.58 -5.94 6.27
C SER A 52 8.59 -4.51 6.80
N GLY A 53 7.78 -4.23 7.83
CA GLY A 53 7.74 -2.93 8.50
C GLY A 53 9.05 -2.52 9.18
N ALA A 54 9.90 -3.46 9.59
CA ALA A 54 11.23 -3.19 10.12
C ALA A 54 12.29 -2.94 9.04
N MET A 55 11.99 -3.32 7.80
CA MET A 55 12.89 -3.25 6.64
C MET A 55 12.44 -2.18 5.63
N GLY A 56 11.78 -1.11 6.08
CA GLY A 56 11.38 0.01 5.23
C GLY A 56 10.24 -0.34 4.28
N ASP A 57 9.34 -1.23 4.69
CA ASP A 57 8.17 -1.69 3.92
C ASP A 57 8.55 -2.42 2.60
N VAL A 58 9.70 -3.12 2.59
CA VAL A 58 10.04 -4.11 1.55
C VAL A 58 9.30 -5.42 1.82
N GLY A 59 8.82 -6.08 0.76
CA GLY A 59 8.06 -7.32 0.93
C GLY A 59 7.86 -8.15 -0.33
N VAL A 60 8.06 -7.61 -1.54
CA VAL A 60 7.71 -8.35 -2.78
C VAL A 60 8.65 -9.50 -3.09
N ALA A 61 9.91 -9.37 -2.70
CA ALA A 61 10.98 -10.31 -2.99
C ALA A 61 11.74 -10.77 -1.74
N THR A 62 11.26 -10.43 -0.53
CA THR A 62 11.84 -10.87 0.74
C THR A 62 11.67 -12.38 0.95
N THR A 63 12.38 -12.92 1.94
CA THR A 63 12.21 -14.32 2.39
C THR A 63 10.72 -14.69 2.50
N PRO A 64 10.27 -15.79 1.88
CA PRO A 64 8.88 -16.22 1.98
C PRO A 64 8.45 -16.52 3.41
N ASP A 65 7.38 -15.88 3.83
CA ASP A 65 6.71 -16.10 5.11
C ASP A 65 5.18 -16.04 4.96
N ILE A 66 4.45 -16.18 6.06
CA ILE A 66 2.99 -16.13 6.05
C ILE A 66 2.39 -14.80 5.58
N ASN A 67 3.11 -13.69 5.79
CA ASN A 67 2.69 -12.34 5.42
C ASN A 67 2.87 -12.07 3.92
N SER A 68 3.47 -13.01 3.18
CA SER A 68 3.50 -13.01 1.71
C SER A 68 2.12 -12.83 1.08
N THR A 69 1.04 -13.26 1.74
CA THR A 69 -0.35 -13.05 1.28
C THR A 69 -0.68 -11.57 1.02
N PHE A 70 -0.07 -10.64 1.77
CA PHE A 70 -0.24 -9.19 1.57
C PHE A 70 0.67 -8.63 0.46
N TRP A 71 1.95 -9.02 0.46
CA TRP A 71 2.96 -8.39 -0.42
C TRP A 71 3.06 -9.02 -1.81
N ASN A 72 3.12 -10.34 -1.86
CA ASN A 72 3.28 -11.12 -3.08
C ASN A 72 2.87 -12.58 -2.83
N PRO A 73 1.64 -12.99 -3.22
CA PRO A 73 1.16 -14.34 -2.95
C PRO A 73 2.06 -15.41 -3.57
N ALA A 74 2.74 -15.11 -4.69
CA ALA A 74 3.60 -16.08 -5.38
C ALA A 74 4.69 -16.68 -4.47
N LYS A 75 5.12 -15.98 -3.42
CA LYS A 75 6.11 -16.48 -2.46
C LYS A 75 5.62 -17.68 -1.64
N LEU A 76 4.31 -17.88 -1.46
CA LEU A 76 3.74 -18.88 -0.56
C LEU A 76 4.22 -20.32 -0.82
N THR A 77 4.45 -20.68 -2.08
CA THR A 77 4.91 -22.02 -2.46
C THR A 77 6.38 -22.29 -2.10
N PHE A 78 7.14 -21.24 -1.81
CA PHE A 78 8.54 -21.30 -1.40
C PHE A 78 8.74 -21.28 0.12
N ILE A 79 7.65 -21.27 0.91
CA ILE A 79 7.76 -21.43 2.36
C ILE A 79 8.14 -22.89 2.67
N ASN A 80 9.09 -23.06 3.59
CA ASN A 80 9.61 -24.38 3.96
C ASN A 80 8.61 -25.21 4.79
N GLN A 81 7.74 -24.57 5.57
CA GLN A 81 6.75 -25.24 6.40
C GLN A 81 5.44 -25.47 5.65
N ASN A 82 4.68 -26.49 6.06
CA ASN A 82 3.47 -26.91 5.34
C ASN A 82 2.25 -26.04 5.60
N SER A 83 2.16 -25.45 6.79
CA SER A 83 1.11 -24.50 7.11
C SER A 83 1.55 -23.60 8.24
N GLY A 84 0.91 -22.46 8.37
CA GLY A 84 1.15 -21.54 9.48
C GLY A 84 -0.04 -20.64 9.73
N LEU A 85 -0.03 -20.02 10.91
CA LEU A 85 -0.95 -18.94 11.31
C LEU A 85 -0.13 -17.77 11.85
N GLY A 86 -0.53 -16.55 11.50
CA GLY A 86 0.17 -15.32 11.85
C GLY A 86 -0.82 -14.27 12.36
N LEU A 87 -0.45 -13.57 13.42
CA LEU A 87 -1.22 -12.46 13.96
C LEU A 87 -0.29 -11.27 14.13
N THR A 88 -0.68 -10.11 13.62
CA THR A 88 -0.01 -8.84 13.86
C THR A 88 -0.98 -7.82 14.44
N PHE A 89 -0.49 -7.02 15.37
CA PHE A 89 -1.18 -5.87 15.92
C PHE A 89 -0.27 -4.63 15.87
N THR A 90 -0.82 -3.54 15.36
CA THR A 90 -0.15 -2.26 15.20
C THR A 90 -1.04 -1.16 15.73
N PRO A 91 -0.77 -0.59 16.92
CA PRO A 91 -1.35 0.69 17.28
C PRO A 91 -0.91 1.76 16.28
N TRP A 92 -1.85 2.57 15.79
CA TRP A 92 -1.62 3.46 14.66
C TRP A 92 -1.86 4.92 15.07
N LEU A 93 -0.98 5.84 14.66
CA LEU A 93 -1.01 7.27 15.04
C LEU A 93 -1.25 7.54 16.54
N LYS A 94 -0.64 6.77 17.45
CA LYS A 94 -0.83 6.92 18.90
C LYS A 94 -0.55 8.32 19.46
N LYS A 95 0.21 9.16 18.75
CA LYS A 95 0.45 10.54 19.14
C LYS A 95 -0.79 11.44 18.96
N TYR A 96 -1.72 11.04 18.09
CA TYR A 96 -2.90 11.83 17.70
C TYR A 96 -4.21 11.21 18.17
N VAL A 97 -4.31 9.88 18.10
CA VAL A 97 -5.52 9.13 18.41
C VAL A 97 -5.13 7.87 19.18
N ASP A 98 -5.58 7.76 20.43
CA ASP A 98 -5.12 6.71 21.35
C ASP A 98 -5.66 5.31 21.02
N ASP A 99 -6.80 5.23 20.35
CA ASP A 99 -7.59 4.00 20.13
C ASP A 99 -7.59 3.52 18.67
N MET A 100 -6.80 4.14 17.81
CA MET A 100 -6.64 3.71 16.42
C MET A 100 -5.64 2.53 16.31
N SER A 101 -6.03 1.49 15.57
CA SER A 101 -5.19 0.28 15.44
C SER A 101 -5.46 -0.52 14.17
N LEU A 102 -4.43 -1.20 13.70
CA LEU A 102 -4.47 -2.15 12.60
C LEU A 102 -4.16 -3.56 13.12
N SER A 103 -5.04 -4.50 12.83
CA SER A 103 -4.87 -5.92 13.12
C SER A 103 -4.81 -6.71 11.82
N TYR A 104 -3.92 -7.70 11.78
CA TYR A 104 -3.75 -8.55 10.62
C TYR A 104 -3.67 -10.01 11.06
N LEU A 105 -4.55 -10.84 10.50
CA LEU A 105 -4.55 -12.28 10.70
C LEU A 105 -4.27 -12.94 9.36
N SER A 106 -3.28 -13.82 9.30
CA SER A 106 -2.89 -14.52 8.08
C SER A 106 -2.72 -16.01 8.35
N GLY A 107 -3.00 -16.80 7.31
CA GLY A 107 -2.94 -18.25 7.34
C GLY A 107 -2.52 -18.77 5.99
N TYR A 108 -1.73 -19.83 5.96
CA TYR A 108 -1.44 -20.53 4.72
C TYR A 108 -1.36 -22.04 4.92
N LYS A 109 -1.56 -22.77 3.83
CA LYS A 109 -1.38 -24.21 3.75
C LYS A 109 -0.89 -24.59 2.36
N LYS A 110 0.26 -25.25 2.30
CA LYS A 110 0.75 -25.95 1.11
C LYS A 110 -0.06 -27.22 0.90
N LEU A 111 -0.53 -27.43 -0.33
CA LEU A 111 -1.16 -28.70 -0.74
C LEU A 111 -0.09 -29.74 -1.05
N ASP A 112 0.94 -29.29 -1.77
CA ASP A 112 2.11 -30.03 -2.20
C ASP A 112 3.30 -29.04 -2.31
N ASP A 113 4.40 -29.44 -2.95
CA ASP A 113 5.57 -28.56 -3.12
C ASP A 113 5.41 -27.51 -4.22
N GLU A 114 4.37 -27.63 -5.05
CA GLU A 114 4.09 -26.73 -6.16
C GLU A 114 2.95 -25.76 -5.85
N GLN A 115 2.06 -26.06 -4.89
CA GLN A 115 0.80 -25.36 -4.69
C GLN A 115 0.57 -24.95 -3.23
N ALA A 116 0.05 -23.75 -3.03
CA ALA A 116 -0.32 -23.23 -1.72
C ALA A 116 -1.60 -22.40 -1.78
N PHE A 117 -2.40 -22.50 -0.71
CA PHE A 117 -3.50 -21.59 -0.43
C PHE A 117 -3.13 -20.68 0.74
N GLY A 118 -3.56 -19.43 0.67
CA GLY A 118 -3.45 -18.45 1.74
C GLY A 118 -4.80 -17.80 2.02
N ALA A 119 -5.00 -17.32 3.25
CA ALA A 119 -6.11 -16.48 3.61
C ALA A 119 -5.63 -15.42 4.59
N ALA A 120 -6.18 -14.21 4.50
CA ALA A 120 -5.88 -13.16 5.45
C ALA A 120 -7.06 -12.22 5.69
N LEU A 121 -7.09 -11.65 6.90
CA LEU A 121 -8.02 -10.62 7.33
C LEU A 121 -7.19 -9.42 7.82
N THR A 122 -7.39 -8.27 7.17
CA THR A 122 -6.93 -6.98 7.66
C THR A 122 -8.12 -6.27 8.30
N TYR A 123 -7.97 -5.79 9.52
CA TYR A 123 -8.98 -5.04 10.25
C TYR A 123 -8.38 -3.73 10.76
N PHE A 124 -8.97 -2.61 10.37
CA PHE A 124 -8.53 -1.27 10.76
C PHE A 124 -9.61 -0.59 11.57
N ASN A 125 -9.29 -0.27 12.82
CA ASN A 125 -10.09 0.54 13.72
C ASN A 125 -9.58 1.97 13.64
N LEU A 126 -10.41 2.94 13.23
CA LEU A 126 -9.99 4.35 13.07
C LEU A 126 -10.08 5.17 14.36
N GLY A 127 -10.51 4.54 15.45
CA GLY A 127 -10.75 5.21 16.73
C GLY A 127 -12.13 5.88 16.79
N ASP A 128 -12.51 6.35 17.97
CA ASP A 128 -13.77 7.02 18.21
C ASP A 128 -13.74 8.46 17.68
N ILE A 129 -14.68 8.80 16.80
CA ILE A 129 -14.89 10.16 16.33
C ILE A 129 -16.15 10.73 16.98
N GLU A 130 -16.05 11.95 17.49
CA GLU A 130 -17.21 12.73 17.93
C GLU A 130 -17.83 13.42 16.72
N LEU A 131 -19.11 13.17 16.50
CA LEU A 131 -19.85 13.73 15.39
C LEU A 131 -20.55 15.00 15.86
N THR A 132 -20.46 16.06 15.05
CA THR A 132 -21.12 17.33 15.32
C THR A 132 -22.11 17.68 14.22
N ASN A 133 -23.19 18.38 14.57
CA ASN A 133 -24.07 19.00 13.58
C ASN A 133 -23.41 20.26 12.97
N GLY A 134 -24.07 20.88 11.98
CA GLY A 134 -23.59 22.10 11.33
C GLY A 134 -23.44 23.32 12.24
N ASN A 135 -23.94 23.26 13.49
CA ASN A 135 -23.75 24.29 14.52
C ASN A 135 -22.63 23.94 15.51
N GLY A 136 -21.87 22.86 15.26
CA GLY A 136 -20.79 22.39 16.13
C GLY A 136 -21.26 21.68 17.41
N GLN A 137 -22.55 21.37 17.54
CA GLN A 137 -23.06 20.64 18.71
C GLN A 137 -22.87 19.13 18.51
N PRO A 138 -22.42 18.39 19.53
CA PRO A 138 -22.23 16.95 19.42
C PRO A 138 -23.57 16.23 19.28
N ILE A 139 -23.62 15.25 18.38
CA ILE A 139 -24.80 14.43 18.09
C ILE A 139 -24.59 12.95 18.41
N GLY A 140 -23.35 12.55 18.73
CA GLY A 140 -23.00 11.19 19.12
C GLY A 140 -21.53 10.88 18.80
N SER A 141 -21.09 9.69 19.16
CA SER A 141 -19.81 9.14 18.74
C SER A 141 -20.01 7.96 17.79
N PHE A 142 -19.05 7.77 16.90
CA PHE A 142 -19.00 6.63 16.00
C PHE A 142 -17.56 6.13 15.91
N THR A 143 -17.38 4.81 15.80
CA THR A 143 -16.06 4.21 15.57
C THR A 143 -15.98 3.73 14.13
N PRO A 144 -15.29 4.42 13.23
CA PRO A 144 -15.14 3.98 11.86
C PRO A 144 -14.27 2.72 11.79
N ARG A 145 -14.69 1.77 10.96
CA ARG A 145 -14.04 0.46 10.84
C ARG A 145 -13.94 0.05 9.38
N GLU A 146 -12.79 -0.47 9.01
CA GLU A 146 -12.54 -1.01 7.69
C GLU A 146 -12.01 -2.44 7.82
N PHE A 147 -12.37 -3.31 6.88
CA PHE A 147 -11.79 -4.63 6.81
C PHE A 147 -11.59 -5.10 5.37
N ALA A 148 -10.59 -5.94 5.19
CA ALA A 148 -10.33 -6.65 3.95
C ALA A 148 -10.15 -8.14 4.23
N ILE A 149 -10.96 -8.97 3.56
CA ILE A 149 -10.81 -10.43 3.57
C ILE A 149 -10.17 -10.83 2.26
N SER A 150 -9.12 -11.64 2.33
CA SER A 150 -8.35 -12.06 1.17
C SER A 150 -8.14 -13.57 1.14
N ALA A 151 -8.22 -14.15 -0.05
CA ALA A 151 -7.95 -15.56 -0.32
C ALA A 151 -6.97 -15.65 -1.48
N SER A 152 -5.87 -16.36 -1.27
CA SER A 152 -4.74 -16.44 -2.19
C SER A 152 -4.55 -17.88 -2.66
N TYR A 153 -4.18 -18.03 -3.92
CA TYR A 153 -3.69 -19.28 -4.49
C TYR A 153 -2.35 -19.02 -5.16
N SER A 154 -1.42 -19.94 -5.04
CA SER A 154 -0.09 -19.80 -5.62
C SER A 154 0.41 -21.13 -6.16
N ARG A 155 1.16 -21.04 -7.26
CA ARG A 155 1.65 -22.19 -8.00
C ARG A 155 3.08 -21.96 -8.49
N LYS A 156 3.96 -22.94 -8.27
CA LYS A 156 5.26 -23.02 -8.93
C LYS A 156 5.07 -23.41 -10.40
N LEU A 157 5.76 -22.69 -11.27
CA LEU A 157 5.87 -22.98 -12.69
C LEU A 157 7.17 -23.72 -13.01
N SER A 158 8.18 -23.57 -12.15
CA SER A 158 9.45 -24.30 -12.15
C SER A 158 10.01 -24.33 -10.72
N ASP A 159 11.16 -24.97 -10.53
CA ASP A 159 11.85 -25.03 -9.23
C ASP A 159 12.22 -23.65 -8.66
N ASN A 160 12.32 -22.64 -9.54
CA ASN A 160 12.76 -21.29 -9.20
C ASN A 160 11.74 -20.20 -9.54
N LEU A 161 10.58 -20.52 -10.12
CA LEU A 161 9.58 -19.54 -10.53
C LEU A 161 8.19 -19.92 -10.02
N SER A 162 7.47 -18.96 -9.47
CA SER A 162 6.07 -19.11 -9.10
C SER A 162 5.23 -17.90 -9.49
N ILE A 163 3.94 -18.14 -9.57
CA ILE A 163 2.90 -17.13 -9.72
C ILE A 163 1.90 -17.26 -8.57
N GLY A 164 1.21 -16.17 -8.26
CA GLY A 164 0.16 -16.15 -7.26
C GLY A 164 -0.95 -15.17 -7.64
N VAL A 165 -2.15 -15.49 -7.20
CA VAL A 165 -3.34 -14.64 -7.36
C VAL A 165 -4.06 -14.54 -6.03
N THR A 166 -4.63 -13.38 -5.73
CA THR A 166 -5.45 -13.17 -4.53
C THR A 166 -6.78 -12.53 -4.94
N GLY A 167 -7.89 -13.02 -4.42
CA GLY A 167 -9.17 -12.32 -4.42
C GLY A 167 -9.39 -11.61 -3.09
N LYS A 168 -9.96 -10.40 -3.11
CA LYS A 168 -10.14 -9.57 -1.93
C LYS A 168 -11.53 -8.94 -1.91
N TYR A 169 -12.19 -9.00 -0.75
CA TYR A 169 -13.40 -8.26 -0.45
C TYR A 169 -13.06 -7.17 0.56
N ILE A 170 -13.41 -5.93 0.23
CA ILE A 170 -13.09 -4.73 1.00
C ILE A 170 -14.39 -4.11 1.46
N LEU A 171 -14.48 -3.78 2.74
CA LEU A 171 -15.57 -3.01 3.31
C LEU A 171 -15.01 -1.88 4.16
N SER A 172 -15.54 -0.67 3.96
CA SER A 172 -15.18 0.50 4.73
C SER A 172 -16.44 1.20 5.23
N ASN A 173 -16.52 1.39 6.54
CA ASN A 173 -17.62 2.11 7.15
C ASN A 173 -17.08 3.34 7.90
N LEU A 174 -17.16 4.49 7.24
CA LEU A 174 -16.58 5.74 7.73
C LEU A 174 -17.52 6.55 8.64
N SER A 175 -18.83 6.45 8.45
CA SER A 175 -19.82 7.32 9.10
C SER A 175 -21.09 6.61 9.59
N GLY A 176 -21.18 5.29 9.41
CA GLY A 176 -22.34 4.51 9.80
C GLY A 176 -23.57 4.86 8.96
N ASN A 177 -24.70 5.10 9.63
CA ASN A 177 -25.97 5.49 9.01
C ASN A 177 -26.44 6.88 9.50
N ILE A 178 -25.50 7.74 9.85
CA ILE A 178 -25.78 9.01 10.53
C ILE A 178 -25.92 10.12 9.50
N THR A 179 -27.15 10.57 9.26
CA THR A 179 -27.45 11.65 8.32
C THR A 179 -27.29 13.02 8.99
N THR A 180 -26.35 13.82 8.51
CA THR A 180 -26.14 15.21 8.96
C THR A 180 -25.98 16.09 7.75
N SER A 181 -26.75 17.19 7.64
CA SER A 181 -26.55 18.16 6.56
C SER A 181 -25.08 18.65 6.55
N PRO A 182 -24.34 18.56 5.41
CA PRO A 182 -24.83 18.29 4.05
C PRO A 182 -24.80 16.83 3.59
N VAL A 183 -24.26 15.89 4.38
CA VAL A 183 -24.16 14.45 4.06
C VAL A 183 -25.52 13.76 4.18
N THR A 184 -26.13 13.44 3.03
CA THR A 184 -27.38 12.68 2.93
C THR A 184 -27.11 11.22 2.55
N ASP A 185 -27.73 10.28 3.26
CA ASP A 185 -27.70 8.82 2.99
C ASP A 185 -26.27 8.20 2.96
N PRO A 186 -25.45 8.38 4.02
CA PRO A 186 -24.14 7.75 4.07
C PRO A 186 -24.27 6.22 4.07
N LYS A 187 -23.42 5.56 3.30
CA LYS A 187 -23.38 4.10 3.19
C LYS A 187 -21.96 3.58 3.37
N PRO A 188 -21.80 2.38 3.97
CA PRO A 188 -20.52 1.69 3.91
C PRO A 188 -20.11 1.46 2.45
N GLY A 189 -18.87 1.84 2.14
CA GLY A 189 -18.26 1.55 0.86
C GLY A 189 -17.87 0.07 0.78
N THR A 190 -18.08 -0.54 -0.38
CA THR A 190 -17.61 -1.91 -0.64
C THR A 190 -16.86 -1.98 -1.97
N SER A 191 -15.86 -2.85 -2.05
CA SER A 191 -15.12 -3.10 -3.28
C SER A 191 -14.65 -4.55 -3.34
N ILE A 192 -14.47 -5.05 -4.56
CA ILE A 192 -13.82 -6.33 -4.83
C ILE A 192 -12.55 -6.03 -5.61
N ALA A 193 -11.45 -6.66 -5.20
CA ALA A 193 -10.16 -6.50 -5.84
C ALA A 193 -9.45 -7.84 -6.09
N ALA A 194 -8.49 -7.81 -6.99
CA ALA A 194 -7.58 -8.90 -7.27
C ALA A 194 -6.12 -8.45 -7.15
N ASP A 195 -5.27 -9.35 -6.68
CA ASP A 195 -3.82 -9.19 -6.68
C ASP A 195 -3.20 -10.27 -7.58
N ILE A 196 -2.12 -9.94 -8.28
CA ILE A 196 -1.34 -10.86 -9.11
C ILE A 196 0.13 -10.68 -8.75
N GLY A 197 0.83 -11.79 -8.54
CA GLY A 197 2.25 -11.79 -8.18
C GLY A 197 3.04 -12.80 -8.98
N ILE A 198 4.31 -12.48 -9.19
CA ILE A 198 5.35 -13.39 -9.70
C ILE A 198 6.54 -13.33 -8.76
N TYR A 199 7.17 -14.47 -8.54
CA TYR A 199 8.36 -14.57 -7.69
C TYR A 199 9.34 -15.56 -8.30
N HIS A 200 10.60 -15.14 -8.35
CA HIS A 200 11.69 -15.94 -8.86
C HIS A 200 12.83 -15.98 -7.85
N ASN A 201 13.37 -17.15 -7.53
CA ASN A 201 14.52 -17.27 -6.64
C ASN A 201 15.63 -18.15 -7.25
N GLN A 202 16.88 -17.73 -7.11
CA GLN A 202 18.00 -18.43 -7.71
C GLN A 202 19.18 -18.45 -6.74
N GLN A 203 19.77 -19.64 -6.57
CA GLN A 203 21.03 -19.78 -5.86
C GLN A 203 22.17 -19.27 -6.75
N ILE A 204 22.97 -18.36 -6.22
CA ILE A 204 24.13 -17.77 -6.86
C ILE A 204 25.32 -17.78 -5.88
N THR A 205 26.53 -17.55 -6.39
CA THR A 205 27.72 -17.37 -5.56
C THR A 205 28.17 -15.91 -5.64
N VAL A 206 28.24 -15.24 -4.49
CA VAL A 206 28.70 -13.85 -4.38
C VAL A 206 29.84 -13.83 -3.37
N PHE A 207 31.01 -13.31 -3.75
CA PHE A 207 32.21 -13.28 -2.90
C PHE A 207 32.58 -14.64 -2.27
N ASN A 208 32.49 -15.74 -3.04
CA ASN A 208 32.71 -17.12 -2.57
C ASN A 208 31.74 -17.58 -1.46
N LYS A 209 30.59 -16.92 -1.31
CA LYS A 209 29.52 -17.30 -0.39
C LYS A 209 28.30 -17.73 -1.19
N GLN A 210 27.68 -18.85 -0.77
CA GLN A 210 26.37 -19.23 -1.28
C GLN A 210 25.39 -18.12 -0.93
N SER A 211 24.62 -17.69 -1.92
CA SER A 211 23.68 -16.61 -1.79
C SER A 211 22.39 -16.93 -2.56
N LEU A 212 21.27 -16.42 -2.09
CA LEU A 212 19.97 -16.52 -2.74
C LEU A 212 19.62 -15.15 -3.30
N LEU A 213 19.53 -15.04 -4.61
CA LEU A 213 18.97 -13.88 -5.29
C LEU A 213 17.48 -14.13 -5.51
N ALA A 214 16.63 -13.23 -5.05
CA ALA A 214 15.20 -13.27 -5.33
C ALA A 214 14.77 -12.02 -6.09
N LEU A 215 13.86 -12.19 -7.04
CA LEU A 215 13.20 -11.15 -7.81
C LEU A 215 11.70 -11.34 -7.65
N GLY A 216 10.98 -10.24 -7.46
CA GLY A 216 9.53 -10.27 -7.29
C GLY A 216 8.87 -9.09 -7.98
N ALA A 217 7.67 -9.32 -8.51
CA ALA A 217 6.78 -8.26 -8.92
C ALA A 217 5.36 -8.60 -8.50
N SER A 218 4.60 -7.61 -8.08
CA SER A 218 3.17 -7.76 -7.79
C SER A 218 2.39 -6.53 -8.22
N ILE A 219 1.19 -6.77 -8.72
CA ILE A 219 0.15 -5.76 -8.84
C ILE A 219 -0.90 -6.11 -7.80
N THR A 220 -1.18 -5.17 -6.91
CA THR A 220 -2.13 -5.35 -5.80
C THR A 220 -3.29 -4.39 -5.93
N ASN A 221 -4.44 -4.76 -5.37
CA ASN A 221 -5.68 -4.02 -5.29
C ASN A 221 -6.23 -3.60 -6.66
N ILE A 222 -6.21 -4.48 -7.67
CA ILE A 222 -6.91 -4.25 -8.95
C ILE A 222 -8.40 -4.43 -8.71
N GLY A 223 -9.17 -3.36 -8.57
CA GLY A 223 -10.58 -3.49 -8.18
C GLY A 223 -11.43 -2.28 -8.49
N SER A 224 -12.74 -2.43 -8.28
CA SER A 224 -13.69 -1.35 -8.51
C SER A 224 -13.45 -0.18 -7.55
N LYS A 225 -13.81 1.02 -7.99
CA LYS A 225 -13.87 2.19 -7.13
C LYS A 225 -14.89 1.99 -6.00
N ILE A 226 -14.81 2.84 -4.99
CA ILE A 226 -15.67 2.81 -3.81
C ILE A 226 -16.37 4.17 -3.66
N SER A 227 -17.62 4.14 -3.18
CA SER A 227 -18.42 5.33 -2.88
C SER A 227 -19.02 5.21 -1.48
N TYR A 228 -19.20 6.36 -0.82
CA TYR A 228 -19.74 6.46 0.55
C TYR A 228 -21.08 7.22 0.65
N ASN A 229 -21.59 7.75 -0.46
CA ASN A 229 -22.78 8.60 -0.49
C ASN A 229 -23.62 8.38 -1.77
N SER A 230 -23.04 8.61 -2.96
CA SER A 230 -23.72 8.53 -4.25
C SER A 230 -22.83 7.83 -5.29
N ALA A 231 -23.47 7.14 -6.24
CA ALA A 231 -22.74 6.42 -7.31
C ALA A 231 -21.94 7.34 -8.25
N ASP A 232 -22.15 8.66 -8.16
CA ASP A 232 -21.44 9.65 -8.98
C ASP A 232 -20.15 10.15 -8.31
N GLU A 233 -19.96 9.85 -7.01
CA GLU A 233 -18.76 10.18 -6.25
C GLU A 233 -17.98 8.91 -5.89
N GLU A 234 -17.27 8.37 -6.88
CA GLU A 234 -16.44 7.18 -6.72
C GLU A 234 -14.95 7.52 -6.63
N ASP A 235 -14.27 6.91 -5.67
CA ASP A 235 -12.83 7.04 -5.46
C ASP A 235 -12.09 5.74 -5.78
N PHE A 236 -10.93 5.85 -6.41
CA PHE A 236 -10.08 4.71 -6.68
C PHE A 236 -9.57 4.09 -5.37
N ILE A 237 -9.56 2.76 -5.33
CA ILE A 237 -8.79 2.00 -4.34
C ILE A 237 -7.29 2.02 -4.73
N PRO A 238 -6.35 1.77 -3.81
CA PRO A 238 -4.92 1.95 -4.06
C PRO A 238 -4.34 0.77 -4.84
N THR A 239 -4.68 0.68 -6.12
CA THR A 239 -4.02 -0.24 -7.05
C THR A 239 -2.52 0.11 -7.08
N ASN A 240 -1.65 -0.84 -6.77
CA ASN A 240 -0.22 -0.59 -6.60
C ASN A 240 0.62 -1.61 -7.36
N LEU A 241 1.57 -1.12 -8.15
CA LEU A 241 2.64 -1.90 -8.75
C LEU A 241 3.85 -1.89 -7.82
N ARG A 242 4.36 -3.07 -7.50
CA ARG A 242 5.57 -3.27 -6.71
C ARG A 242 6.52 -4.18 -7.48
N ILE A 243 7.77 -3.76 -7.61
CA ILE A 243 8.85 -4.56 -8.20
C ILE A 243 10.02 -4.50 -7.23
N GLY A 244 10.67 -5.62 -6.97
CA GLY A 244 11.76 -5.64 -6.01
C GLY A 244 12.67 -6.83 -6.15
N SER A 245 13.76 -6.77 -5.40
CA SER A 245 14.78 -7.79 -5.33
C SER A 245 15.29 -7.96 -3.91
N SER A 246 15.79 -9.15 -3.60
CA SER A 246 16.58 -9.37 -2.40
C SER A 246 17.77 -10.26 -2.66
N LEU A 247 18.83 -10.07 -1.88
CA LEU A 247 20.03 -10.88 -1.89
C LEU A 247 20.32 -11.33 -0.46
N SER A 248 20.12 -12.62 -0.19
CA SER A 248 20.50 -13.25 1.07
C SER A 248 21.85 -13.97 0.89
N SER A 249 22.87 -13.60 1.66
CA SER A 249 24.19 -14.24 1.62
C SER A 249 24.48 -14.95 2.94
N PHE A 250 24.90 -16.21 2.84
CA PHE A 250 25.28 -17.04 3.99
C PHE A 250 26.78 -16.84 4.26
N LEU A 251 27.10 -16.02 5.27
CA LEU A 251 28.48 -15.71 5.61
C LEU A 251 29.19 -16.93 6.20
N ASP A 252 28.47 -17.69 7.02
CA ASP A 252 28.87 -18.97 7.62
C ASP A 252 27.61 -19.76 8.03
N PRO A 253 27.71 -20.97 8.62
CA PRO A 253 26.54 -21.77 8.99
C PRO A 253 25.58 -21.12 10.01
N TYR A 254 25.97 -20.01 10.64
CA TYR A 254 25.19 -19.34 11.67
C TYR A 254 24.78 -17.92 11.25
N ASN A 255 25.44 -17.29 10.30
CA ASN A 255 25.26 -15.89 9.97
C ASN A 255 24.72 -15.70 8.56
N LYS A 256 23.54 -15.10 8.43
CA LYS A 256 22.93 -14.71 7.14
C LYS A 256 22.67 -13.22 7.11
N ILE A 257 23.03 -12.57 6.01
CA ILE A 257 22.68 -11.17 5.73
C ILE A 257 21.77 -11.13 4.52
N THR A 258 20.65 -10.42 4.60
CA THR A 258 19.75 -10.13 3.50
C THR A 258 19.73 -8.63 3.24
N LEU A 259 19.85 -8.24 1.97
CA LEU A 259 19.58 -6.87 1.51
C LEU A 259 18.37 -6.92 0.58
N ALA A 260 17.46 -5.96 0.68
CA ALA A 260 16.25 -5.89 -0.11
C ALA A 260 15.97 -4.47 -0.62
N LEU A 261 15.39 -4.40 -1.82
CA LEU A 261 14.98 -3.16 -2.49
C LEU A 261 13.61 -3.39 -3.14
N ASP A 262 12.64 -2.52 -2.82
CA ASP A 262 11.36 -2.46 -3.52
C ASP A 262 11.16 -1.06 -4.13
N LEU A 263 10.69 -1.04 -5.36
CA LEU A 263 10.15 0.12 -6.06
C LEU A 263 8.64 -0.01 -6.14
N ASN A 264 7.93 1.04 -5.75
CA ASN A 264 6.48 1.05 -5.65
C ASN A 264 5.89 2.24 -6.39
N LYS A 265 4.82 2.01 -7.14
CA LYS A 265 4.05 3.08 -7.76
C LYS A 265 2.56 2.78 -7.65
N LEU A 266 1.81 3.76 -7.15
CA LEU A 266 0.36 3.73 -7.24
C LEU A 266 -0.06 3.83 -8.70
N MET A 267 -0.80 2.84 -9.18
CA MET A 267 -1.40 2.84 -10.51
C MET A 267 -2.80 3.45 -10.44
N VAL A 268 -2.85 4.67 -9.93
CA VAL A 268 -4.07 5.46 -9.78
C VAL A 268 -3.84 6.80 -10.49
N PRO A 269 -4.84 7.33 -11.23
CA PRO A 269 -4.67 8.58 -11.95
C PRO A 269 -4.15 9.74 -11.08
N THR A 270 -3.16 10.44 -11.60
CA THR A 270 -2.64 11.64 -10.94
C THR A 270 -3.71 12.74 -10.93
N PRO A 271 -3.95 13.43 -9.80
CA PRO A 271 -4.92 14.50 -9.76
C PRO A 271 -4.62 15.59 -10.81
N GLN A 272 -5.68 15.96 -11.52
CA GLN A 272 -5.71 17.01 -12.53
C GLN A 272 -6.51 18.20 -12.00
N ALA A 273 -6.10 19.40 -12.35
CA ALA A 273 -6.77 20.64 -11.94
C ALA A 273 -8.24 20.72 -12.41
N ASP A 274 -8.59 20.03 -13.48
CA ASP A 274 -9.94 19.97 -14.05
C ASP A 274 -10.82 18.85 -13.45
N GLY A 275 -10.27 18.00 -12.57
CA GLY A 275 -11.00 16.87 -11.97
C GLY A 275 -11.16 15.64 -12.88
N SER A 276 -10.72 15.68 -14.14
CA SER A 276 -10.95 14.62 -15.14
C SER A 276 -10.36 13.26 -14.78
N HIS A 277 -9.38 13.22 -13.88
CA HIS A 277 -8.80 12.00 -13.33
C HIS A 277 -9.84 11.09 -12.68
N ARG A 278 -10.90 11.65 -12.08
CA ARG A 278 -11.97 10.90 -11.40
C ARG A 278 -12.85 10.14 -12.38
N ASP A 279 -13.00 10.62 -13.61
CA ASP A 279 -13.91 10.05 -14.62
C ASP A 279 -13.30 8.84 -15.36
N LYS A 280 -12.00 8.58 -15.18
CA LYS A 280 -11.33 7.44 -15.82
C LYS A 280 -11.88 6.11 -15.29
N GLY A 281 -12.14 5.14 -16.17
CA GLY A 281 -12.43 3.77 -15.76
C GLY A 281 -11.21 3.06 -15.15
N LEU A 282 -11.40 1.92 -14.48
CA LEU A 282 -10.33 1.19 -13.77
C LEU A 282 -9.08 0.94 -14.63
N LEU A 283 -9.22 0.26 -15.78
CA LEU A 283 -8.07 -0.09 -16.62
C LEU A 283 -7.42 1.13 -17.27
N ALA A 284 -8.24 2.09 -17.71
CA ALA A 284 -7.76 3.34 -18.30
C ALA A 284 -7.00 4.18 -17.27
N GLY A 285 -7.48 4.21 -16.02
CA GLY A 285 -6.81 4.88 -14.93
C GLY A 285 -5.51 4.18 -14.53
N MET A 286 -5.54 2.85 -14.40
CA MET A 286 -4.39 2.04 -14.03
C MET A 286 -3.24 2.15 -15.03
N PHE A 287 -3.48 1.90 -16.32
CA PHE A 287 -2.41 1.99 -17.32
C PHE A 287 -2.11 3.43 -17.74
N GLY A 288 -3.07 4.34 -17.63
CA GLY A 288 -2.87 5.77 -17.90
C GLY A 288 -2.03 6.48 -16.83
N SER A 289 -1.98 5.95 -15.60
CA SER A 289 -1.26 6.54 -14.47
C SER A 289 0.26 6.66 -14.66
N PHE A 290 0.85 6.06 -15.71
CA PHE A 290 2.29 6.11 -15.99
C PHE A 290 2.73 7.33 -16.82
N GLY A 291 1.78 8.17 -17.23
CA GLY A 291 2.08 9.35 -18.05
C GLY A 291 1.00 10.41 -17.97
N ASP A 292 0.22 10.43 -16.89
CA ASP A 292 -0.83 11.42 -16.69
C ASP A 292 -0.46 12.54 -15.72
N ALA A 293 0.73 12.50 -15.12
CA ALA A 293 1.20 13.55 -14.25
C ALA A 293 1.25 14.93 -14.98
N PRO A 294 0.62 15.99 -14.45
CA PRO A 294 0.59 17.32 -15.09
C PRO A 294 1.97 17.93 -15.34
N GLY A 295 2.93 17.68 -14.44
CA GLY A 295 4.34 18.06 -14.56
C GLY A 295 5.17 17.14 -15.45
N GLY A 296 4.51 16.24 -16.20
CA GLY A 296 5.12 15.31 -17.14
C GLY A 296 6.04 14.28 -16.46
N PHE A 297 6.99 13.75 -17.23
CA PHE A 297 7.88 12.67 -16.78
C PHE A 297 8.67 12.98 -15.51
N LYS A 298 8.99 14.26 -15.25
CA LYS A 298 9.69 14.68 -14.02
C LYS A 298 8.82 14.47 -12.78
N GLU A 299 7.53 14.74 -12.88
CA GLU A 299 6.59 14.49 -11.78
C GLU A 299 6.28 12.99 -11.67
N GLU A 300 6.15 12.32 -12.81
CA GLU A 300 5.90 10.88 -12.89
C GLU A 300 6.92 10.04 -12.09
N ILE A 301 8.22 10.35 -12.22
CA ILE A 301 9.28 9.69 -11.44
C ILE A 301 9.12 9.92 -9.93
N GLN A 302 8.56 11.06 -9.51
CA GLN A 302 8.38 11.39 -8.10
C GLN A 302 7.32 10.51 -7.42
N GLU A 303 6.46 9.85 -8.20
CA GLU A 303 5.44 8.92 -7.71
C GLU A 303 6.00 7.55 -7.34
N ILE A 304 7.26 7.29 -7.70
CA ILE A 304 7.95 6.07 -7.30
C ILE A 304 8.40 6.22 -5.85
N MET A 305 7.87 5.34 -4.99
CA MET A 305 8.34 5.16 -3.63
C MET A 305 9.45 4.11 -3.61
N TYR A 306 10.46 4.36 -2.77
CA TYR A 306 11.65 3.53 -2.63
C TYR A 306 11.71 2.96 -1.22
N SER A 307 11.85 1.64 -1.13
CA SER A 307 11.97 0.90 0.11
C SER A 307 13.28 0.14 0.11
N VAL A 308 14.14 0.36 1.10
CA VAL A 308 15.41 -0.35 1.26
C VAL A 308 15.45 -1.00 2.62
N GLY A 309 15.83 -2.28 2.65
CA GLY A 309 15.85 -3.08 3.86
C GLY A 309 17.12 -3.90 4.01
N ALA A 310 17.53 -4.13 5.25
CA ALA A 310 18.58 -5.06 5.62
C ALA A 310 18.13 -5.93 6.79
N GLU A 311 18.48 -7.21 6.74
CA GLU A 311 18.26 -8.18 7.80
C GLU A 311 19.56 -8.94 8.07
N TYR A 312 19.89 -9.10 9.34
CA TYR A 312 20.93 -9.99 9.81
C TYR A 312 20.31 -11.06 10.69
N GLU A 313 20.51 -12.32 10.33
CA GLU A 313 20.03 -13.45 11.12
C GLU A 313 21.19 -14.25 11.71
N TYR A 314 21.08 -14.54 13.01
CA TYR A 314 21.97 -15.40 13.77
C TYR A 314 21.26 -16.71 14.11
N ARG A 315 21.84 -17.82 13.66
CA ARG A 315 21.40 -19.21 13.84
C ARG A 315 19.94 -19.46 13.44
N GLU A 316 19.41 -18.69 12.48
CA GLU A 316 17.99 -18.70 12.11
C GLU A 316 17.04 -18.54 13.32
N THR A 317 17.53 -17.96 14.42
CA THR A 317 16.85 -17.87 15.71
C THR A 317 16.65 -16.42 16.11
N PHE A 318 17.60 -15.56 15.80
CA PHE A 318 17.56 -14.15 16.12
C PHE A 318 17.75 -13.31 14.86
N ALA A 319 16.91 -12.31 14.66
CA ALA A 319 16.99 -11.40 13.53
C ALA A 319 17.10 -9.96 14.01
N LEU A 320 18.01 -9.20 13.41
CA LEU A 320 18.09 -7.74 13.50
C LEU A 320 17.76 -7.16 12.13
N ARG A 321 16.90 -6.15 12.13
CA ARG A 321 16.38 -5.53 10.89
C ARG A 321 16.51 -4.02 10.97
N ALA A 322 16.84 -3.44 9.84
CA ALA A 322 16.81 -2.00 9.63
C ALA A 322 16.33 -1.69 8.22
N GLY A 323 15.73 -0.53 8.04
CA GLY A 323 15.28 -0.10 6.73
C GLY A 323 15.02 1.39 6.63
N TYR A 324 14.75 1.81 5.41
CA TYR A 324 14.43 3.18 5.06
C TYR A 324 13.37 3.20 3.96
N PHE A 325 12.34 4.01 4.19
CA PHE A 325 11.28 4.27 3.22
C PHE A 325 11.39 5.73 2.75
N TYR A 326 11.25 5.94 1.45
CA TYR A 326 11.28 7.25 0.83
C TYR A 326 10.13 7.43 -0.16
N GLU A 327 9.37 8.48 0.07
CA GLU A 327 8.38 9.04 -0.86
C GLU A 327 8.68 10.52 -1.09
N HIS A 328 8.50 10.96 -2.34
CA HIS A 328 8.82 12.32 -2.72
C HIS A 328 7.93 13.35 -1.99
N VAL A 329 8.49 14.54 -1.74
CA VAL A 329 7.81 15.60 -0.98
C VAL A 329 6.48 16.04 -1.61
N ASN A 330 6.41 16.03 -2.94
CA ASN A 330 5.22 16.42 -3.68
C ASN A 330 4.14 15.32 -3.77
N LYS A 331 4.44 14.09 -3.35
CA LYS A 331 3.59 12.90 -3.54
C LYS A 331 3.11 12.25 -2.24
N GLY A 332 3.49 12.80 -1.09
CA GLY A 332 3.06 12.35 0.24
C GLY A 332 4.10 12.59 1.33
N ASN A 333 5.37 12.78 0.93
CA ASN A 333 6.50 13.12 1.81
C ASN A 333 6.75 12.15 2.98
N ARG A 334 6.32 10.88 2.84
CA ARG A 334 6.63 9.86 3.85
C ARG A 334 8.10 9.47 3.77
N LYS A 335 8.86 9.77 4.81
CA LYS A 335 10.29 9.47 4.94
C LYS A 335 10.61 9.05 6.36
N TYR A 336 11.07 7.82 6.52
CA TYR A 336 11.33 7.29 7.85
C TYR A 336 12.33 6.15 7.83
N PHE A 337 13.04 6.01 8.94
CA PHE A 337 13.85 4.85 9.24
C PHE A 337 13.02 3.83 10.00
N THR A 338 13.36 2.56 9.86
CA THR A 338 12.71 1.48 10.58
C THR A 338 13.77 0.59 11.21
N ALA A 339 13.45 0.03 12.36
CA ALA A 339 14.27 -0.97 13.01
C ALA A 339 13.37 -2.07 13.57
N GLY A 340 13.91 -3.27 13.71
CA GLY A 340 13.16 -4.38 14.29
C GLY A 340 14.02 -5.53 14.74
N VAL A 341 13.40 -6.38 15.55
CA VAL A 341 14.00 -7.58 16.10
C VAL A 341 13.06 -8.75 15.94
N GLY A 342 13.62 -9.94 15.70
CA GLY A 342 12.87 -11.18 15.57
C GLY A 342 13.47 -12.29 16.40
N PHE A 343 12.63 -13.15 16.96
CA PHE A 343 13.02 -14.33 17.72
C PHE A 343 12.23 -15.54 17.25
N LYS A 344 12.91 -16.62 16.87
CA LYS A 344 12.30 -17.87 16.42
C LYS A 344 12.61 -18.98 17.42
N LEU A 345 11.55 -19.50 18.04
CA LEU A 345 11.55 -20.54 19.07
C LEU A 345 10.78 -21.75 18.54
N GLN A 346 11.49 -22.69 17.90
CA GLN A 346 10.92 -23.90 17.29
C GLN A 346 9.82 -23.58 16.25
N LYS A 347 8.56 -23.58 16.70
CA LYS A 347 7.36 -23.33 15.90
C LYS A 347 6.83 -21.90 16.03
N LEU A 348 7.22 -21.18 17.08
CA LEU A 348 6.78 -19.81 17.34
C LEU A 348 7.84 -18.82 16.87
N GLU A 349 7.44 -17.79 16.16
CA GLU A 349 8.28 -16.65 15.80
C GLU A 349 7.62 -15.37 16.31
N LEU A 350 8.38 -14.54 17.02
CA LEU A 350 7.95 -13.25 17.55
C LEU A 350 8.74 -12.16 16.88
N ASN A 351 8.05 -11.18 16.28
CA ASN A 351 8.65 -10.08 15.56
C ASN A 351 8.15 -8.75 16.09
N PHE A 352 9.07 -7.80 16.20
CA PHE A 352 8.81 -6.45 16.65
C PHE A 352 9.43 -5.47 15.66
N SER A 353 8.70 -4.39 15.34
CA SER A 353 9.23 -3.29 14.54
C SER A 353 8.87 -1.95 15.15
N TYR A 354 9.73 -0.98 14.90
CA TYR A 354 9.58 0.39 15.32
C TYR A 354 9.93 1.33 14.17
N LEU A 355 9.05 2.29 13.92
CA LEU A 355 9.25 3.35 12.95
C LEU A 355 9.89 4.56 13.63
N VAL A 356 11.14 4.85 13.26
CA VAL A 356 11.92 5.99 13.75
C VAL A 356 11.68 7.18 12.81
N PRO A 357 11.01 8.24 13.28
CA PRO A 357 10.72 9.40 12.43
C PRO A 357 12.00 10.19 12.13
N GLN A 358 12.14 10.65 10.89
CA GLN A 358 13.22 11.58 10.49
C GLN A 358 12.86 13.05 10.77
N LEU A 359 11.56 13.36 10.91
CA LEU A 359 11.02 14.70 11.17
C LEU A 359 10.18 14.69 12.45
N GLN A 360 10.23 15.79 13.21
CA GLN A 360 9.63 15.93 14.55
C GLN A 360 8.08 15.83 14.59
N GLU A 361 7.44 15.87 13.42
CA GLU A 361 5.98 15.95 13.19
C GLU A 361 5.47 14.86 12.21
N HIS A 362 6.17 13.73 12.03
CA HIS A 362 5.67 12.68 11.12
C HIS A 362 4.47 11.94 11.75
N PRO A 363 3.29 11.87 11.11
CA PRO A 363 2.12 11.24 11.73
C PRO A 363 2.36 9.79 12.15
N LEU A 364 3.06 9.03 11.30
CA LEU A 364 3.39 7.61 11.54
C LEU A 364 4.55 7.40 12.54
N ALA A 365 5.09 8.48 13.12
CA ALA A 365 6.16 8.41 14.10
C ALA A 365 5.79 7.47 15.25
N GLU A 366 6.78 6.76 15.76
CA GLU A 366 6.66 5.94 16.97
C GLU A 366 5.67 4.77 16.84
N THR A 367 5.37 4.37 15.61
CA THR A 367 4.53 3.18 15.35
C THR A 367 5.29 1.92 15.76
N LEU A 368 4.71 1.19 16.72
CA LEU A 368 5.17 -0.14 17.12
C LEU A 368 4.31 -1.20 16.44
N ARG A 369 4.93 -2.21 15.85
CA ARG A 369 4.22 -3.40 15.34
C ARG A 369 4.68 -4.63 16.10
N PHE A 370 3.74 -5.44 16.55
CA PHE A 370 3.98 -6.73 17.18
C PHE A 370 3.35 -7.83 16.35
N GLY A 371 4.13 -8.86 16.02
CA GLY A 371 3.66 -10.01 15.26
C GLY A 371 4.10 -11.33 15.89
N ALA A 372 3.22 -12.32 15.81
CA ALA A 372 3.49 -13.69 16.21
C ALA A 372 3.11 -14.63 15.06
N ILE A 373 4.02 -15.54 14.69
CA ILE A 373 3.81 -16.55 13.66
C ILE A 373 3.97 -17.93 14.29
N PHE A 374 3.00 -18.80 14.05
CA PHE A 374 3.02 -20.21 14.43
C PHE A 374 3.13 -21.06 13.18
N ASN A 375 4.26 -21.74 13.03
CA ASN A 375 4.55 -22.62 11.92
C ASN A 375 4.28 -24.09 12.30
N PHE A 376 3.54 -24.78 11.44
CA PHE A 376 3.22 -26.20 11.60
C PHE A 376 3.98 -27.02 10.55
N THR A 377 4.91 -27.84 11.01
CA THR A 377 5.58 -28.86 10.19
C THR A 377 4.65 -30.05 9.99
N LYS A 378 4.74 -30.72 8.82
CA LYS A 378 4.05 -31.99 8.57
C LYS A 378 4.39 -32.98 9.71
N SER A 379 3.38 -33.62 10.29
CA SER A 379 3.64 -34.89 10.95
C SER A 379 3.99 -35.87 9.83
N GLU A 380 5.15 -36.51 9.89
CA GLU A 380 5.38 -37.69 9.07
C GLU A 380 4.37 -38.73 9.54
N ASP A 381 3.29 -38.92 8.78
CA ASP A 381 2.41 -40.07 8.97
C ASP A 381 3.26 -41.32 8.72
N LYS A 382 3.48 -42.09 9.80
CA LYS A 382 4.15 -43.38 9.80
C LYS A 382 3.32 -44.45 9.11
#